data_AF-A0A947FPA5-F1
#
_entry.id   AF-A0A947FPA5-F1
#
_cell.length_a   1.000
_cell.length_b   1.000
_cell.length_c   1.000
_cell.angle_alpha   90.00
_cell.angle_beta   90.00
_cell.angle_gamma   90.00
#
_symmetry.space_group_name_H-M   'P 1'
#
loop_
_entity.id
_entity.type
_entity.pdbx_description
1 polymer ?
#
loop_
_entity_poly.entity_id
_entity_poly.type
_entity_poly.pdbx_seq_one_letter_code
_entity_poly.pdbx_strand_id
1 'polypeptide(L)'
;MTAPHTAITGQDPEQESVTSFGPDFPFAYDDWLAHADGLGQVPHAKHGSEIAIIGAGMAGIVAAYELMKMGLKPVVYESRRLGGRLHSEPFKGAEGVIAELGGMRFPRSSTAFYHYLDRCGLETRPFPNPLAPETPSTVIDLEGQTLYVERGSELSPLLKEVGAAWHEALETHASFSAMQQAIRKRDVAEI
;
A
#
# COMPACT_ATOMS: atom_id res chain seq x y z
N MET A 1 -24.94 4.81 13.86
CA MET A 1 -25.12 5.62 12.64
C MET A 1 -23.73 5.94 12.14
N THR A 2 -23.23 5.16 11.18
CA THR A 2 -21.86 5.22 10.67
C THR A 2 -21.91 5.70 9.22
N ALA A 3 -21.21 6.79 8.94
CA ALA A 3 -21.17 7.43 7.63
C ALA A 3 -20.29 6.63 6.65
N PRO A 4 -20.60 6.64 5.34
CA PRO A 4 -19.71 6.11 4.32
C PRO A 4 -18.35 6.81 4.37
N HIS A 5 -17.29 6.12 3.93
CA HIS A 5 -15.92 6.61 3.87
C HIS A 5 -15.85 7.99 3.19
N THR A 6 -15.65 9.04 3.98
CA THR A 6 -15.14 10.31 3.47
C THR A 6 -13.62 10.18 3.44
N ALA A 7 -13.03 10.34 2.26
CA ALA A 7 -11.59 10.44 2.11
C ALA A 7 -11.08 11.60 2.98
N ILE A 8 -10.38 11.30 4.07
CA ILE A 8 -9.69 12.31 4.87
C ILE A 8 -8.39 12.62 4.13
N THR A 9 -8.47 13.54 3.17
CA THR A 9 -7.29 14.14 2.55
C THR A 9 -6.86 15.33 3.40
N GLY A 10 -5.75 15.17 4.11
CA GLY A 10 -4.88 16.30 4.43
C GLY A 10 -4.03 16.67 3.21
N GLN A 11 -4.64 16.86 2.04
CA GLN A 11 -4.04 17.40 0.81
C GLN A 11 -5.15 18.03 -0.04
N ASP A 12 -4.76 19.07 -0.78
CA ASP A 12 -5.60 19.90 -1.65
C ASP A 12 -6.50 19.03 -2.55
N PRO A 13 -7.85 19.14 -2.47
CA PRO A 13 -8.78 18.30 -3.25
C PRO A 13 -8.66 18.46 -4.77
N GLU A 14 -7.86 19.42 -5.26
CA GLU A 14 -7.60 19.66 -6.69
C GLU A 14 -6.37 18.89 -7.23
N GLN A 15 -5.54 18.25 -6.39
CA GLN A 15 -4.39 17.46 -6.86
C GLN A 15 -4.65 15.96 -6.76
N GLU A 16 -4.58 15.27 -7.90
CA GLU A 16 -4.59 13.81 -7.98
C GLU A 16 -3.49 13.22 -7.07
N SER A 17 -3.83 12.15 -6.34
CA SER A 17 -2.88 11.50 -5.43
C SER A 17 -1.80 10.73 -6.18
N VAL A 18 -0.57 10.72 -5.66
CA VAL A 18 0.49 9.84 -6.17
C VAL A 18 0.08 8.36 -5.98
N THR A 19 0.22 7.57 -7.04
CA THR A 19 -0.06 6.11 -7.03
C THR A 19 1.22 5.32 -7.32
N SER A 20 1.21 4.01 -7.08
CA SER A 20 2.28 3.09 -7.49
C SER A 20 2.23 2.81 -9.00
N PHE A 21 2.34 3.88 -9.80
CA PHE A 21 2.34 3.84 -11.26
C PHE A 21 3.76 4.03 -11.79
N GLY A 22 4.45 2.92 -12.08
CA GLY A 22 5.85 2.94 -12.52
C GLY A 22 6.86 3.24 -11.40
N PRO A 23 8.06 3.77 -11.72
CA PRO A 23 8.46 4.28 -13.03
C PRO A 23 8.86 3.18 -14.04
N ASP A 24 9.32 2.02 -13.57
CA ASP A 24 9.87 0.98 -14.45
C ASP A 24 8.82 0.36 -15.39
N PHE A 25 7.59 0.22 -14.91
CA PHE A 25 6.46 -0.27 -15.69
C PHE A 25 5.20 0.53 -15.34
N PRO A 26 4.97 1.67 -16.00
CA PRO A 26 3.85 2.57 -15.72
C PRO A 26 2.56 2.00 -16.33
N PHE A 27 2.08 0.91 -15.75
CA PHE A 27 0.81 0.26 -16.09
C PHE A 27 -0.22 0.52 -15.00
N ALA A 28 -1.42 0.95 -15.41
CA ALA A 28 -2.53 1.27 -14.53
C ALA A 28 -3.25 -0.01 -14.06
N TYR A 29 -2.64 -0.72 -13.11
CA TYR A 29 -3.21 -1.95 -12.56
C TYR A 29 -4.59 -1.75 -11.93
N ASP A 30 -4.82 -0.61 -11.28
CA ASP A 30 -6.12 -0.27 -10.69
C ASP A 30 -7.22 -0.09 -11.74
N ASP A 31 -6.94 0.63 -12.83
CA ASP A 31 -7.88 0.75 -13.96
C ASP A 31 -8.19 -0.62 -14.56
N TRP A 32 -7.16 -1.44 -14.78
CA TRP A 32 -7.32 -2.79 -15.33
C TRP A 32 -8.17 -3.70 -14.42
N LEU A 33 -7.97 -3.62 -13.10
CA LEU A 33 -8.74 -4.38 -12.10
C LEU A 33 -10.18 -3.89 -11.96
N ALA A 34 -10.42 -2.58 -12.13
CA ALA A 34 -11.74 -1.96 -12.01
C ALA A 34 -12.57 -2.03 -13.30
N HIS A 35 -11.94 -2.32 -14.45
CA HIS A 35 -12.62 -2.33 -15.74
C HIS A 35 -13.77 -3.34 -15.80
N ALA A 36 -14.93 -2.91 -16.31
CA ALA A 36 -16.16 -3.72 -16.34
C ALA A 36 -16.03 -5.01 -17.17
N ASP A 37 -15.20 -4.99 -18.21
CA ASP A 37 -14.95 -6.16 -19.08
C ASP A 37 -14.10 -7.25 -18.39
N GLY A 38 -13.53 -6.96 -17.22
CA GLY A 38 -12.62 -7.85 -16.50
C GLY A 38 -11.24 -7.94 -17.15
N LEU A 39 -10.45 -8.94 -16.71
CA LEU A 39 -9.03 -9.08 -17.09
C LEU A 39 -8.81 -9.78 -18.44
N GLY A 40 -9.89 -10.28 -19.05
CA GLY A 40 -9.86 -11.10 -20.25
C GLY A 40 -10.63 -12.40 -20.08
N GLN A 41 -10.53 -13.27 -21.09
CA GLN A 41 -11.23 -14.55 -21.14
C GLN A 41 -10.31 -15.66 -21.64
N VAL A 42 -10.56 -16.87 -21.16
CA VAL A 42 -9.89 -18.09 -21.59
C VAL A 42 -10.87 -18.88 -22.48
N PRO A 43 -10.42 -19.59 -23.53
CA PRO A 43 -11.32 -20.42 -24.34
C PRO A 43 -12.08 -21.42 -23.49
N HIS A 44 -13.40 -21.55 -23.72
CA HIS A 44 -14.28 -22.42 -22.93
C HIS A 44 -13.78 -23.87 -22.81
N ALA A 45 -13.13 -24.38 -23.86
CA ALA A 45 -12.52 -25.73 -23.87
C ALA A 45 -11.39 -25.92 -22.84
N LYS A 46 -10.90 -24.85 -22.23
CA LYS A 46 -9.88 -24.87 -21.17
C LYS A 46 -10.46 -24.64 -19.77
N HIS A 47 -11.75 -24.33 -19.62
CA HIS A 47 -12.35 -24.19 -18.31
C HIS A 47 -12.16 -25.46 -17.47
N GLY A 48 -11.91 -25.30 -16.17
CA GLY A 48 -11.60 -26.39 -15.25
C GLY A 48 -10.17 -26.93 -15.35
N SER A 49 -9.34 -26.43 -16.28
CA SER A 49 -7.92 -26.82 -16.34
C SER A 49 -7.20 -26.44 -15.05
N GLU A 50 -6.45 -27.37 -14.49
CA GLU A 50 -5.70 -27.15 -13.25
C GLU A 50 -4.44 -26.31 -13.49
N ILE A 51 -4.23 -25.33 -12.61
CA ILE A 51 -3.04 -24.49 -12.59
C ILE A 51 -2.41 -24.56 -11.20
N ALA A 52 -1.21 -25.13 -11.10
CA ALA A 52 -0.49 -25.18 -9.84
C ALA A 52 0.03 -23.79 -9.45
N ILE A 53 -0.23 -23.38 -8.21
CA ILE A 53 0.26 -22.12 -7.62
C ILE A 53 1.05 -22.48 -6.36
N ILE A 54 2.35 -22.16 -6.35
CA ILE A 54 3.24 -22.47 -5.22
C ILE A 54 3.38 -21.23 -4.34
N GLY A 55 2.72 -21.26 -3.19
CA GLY A 55 2.67 -20.19 -2.18
C GLY A 55 1.29 -19.56 -2.05
N ALA A 56 0.73 -19.59 -0.84
CA ALA A 56 -0.55 -18.99 -0.47
C ALA A 56 -0.38 -17.61 0.22
N GLY A 57 0.64 -16.85 -0.19
CA GLY A 57 0.76 -15.44 0.14
C GLY A 57 -0.06 -14.56 -0.80
N MET A 58 -0.06 -13.24 -0.58
CA MET A 58 -0.90 -12.29 -1.33
C MET A 58 -0.79 -12.45 -2.86
N ALA A 59 0.42 -12.55 -3.42
CA ALA A 59 0.61 -12.72 -4.86
C ALA A 59 -0.06 -14.01 -5.41
N GLY A 60 0.12 -15.14 -4.70
CA GLY A 60 -0.47 -16.43 -5.12
C GLY A 60 -1.98 -16.45 -4.98
N ILE A 61 -2.53 -15.85 -3.91
CA ILE A 61 -3.97 -15.76 -3.69
C ILE A 61 -4.64 -14.84 -4.70
N VAL A 62 -4.04 -13.68 -5.01
CA VAL A 62 -4.52 -12.77 -6.07
C VAL A 62 -4.54 -13.50 -7.42
N ALA A 63 -3.45 -14.16 -7.79
CA ALA A 63 -3.40 -14.93 -9.04
C ALA A 63 -4.44 -16.05 -9.08
N ALA A 64 -4.58 -16.83 -7.99
CA ALA A 64 -5.59 -17.87 -7.88
C ALA A 64 -6.99 -17.30 -8.07
N TYR A 65 -7.29 -16.20 -7.38
CA TYR A 65 -8.59 -15.55 -7.43
C TYR A 65 -8.96 -15.08 -8.85
N GLU A 66 -8.03 -14.44 -9.55
CA GLU A 66 -8.26 -13.96 -10.92
C GLU A 66 -8.33 -15.10 -11.95
N LEU A 67 -7.50 -16.15 -11.82
CA LEU A 67 -7.58 -17.35 -12.66
C LEU A 67 -8.90 -18.09 -12.47
N MET A 68 -9.40 -18.17 -11.23
CA MET A 68 -10.70 -18.76 -10.93
C MET A 68 -11.85 -17.99 -11.59
N LYS A 69 -11.82 -16.65 -11.55
CA LYS A 69 -12.81 -15.80 -12.25
C LYS A 69 -12.83 -16.05 -13.77
N MET A 70 -11.68 -16.40 -14.36
CA MET A 70 -11.56 -16.76 -15.77
C MET A 70 -11.95 -18.23 -16.10
N GLY A 71 -12.50 -18.97 -15.13
CA GLY A 71 -13.01 -20.33 -15.33
C GLY A 71 -11.96 -21.44 -15.19
N LEU A 72 -10.73 -21.13 -14.77
CA LEU A 72 -9.69 -22.13 -14.50
C LEU A 72 -9.81 -22.69 -13.07
N LYS A 73 -9.09 -23.79 -12.79
CA LYS A 73 -9.04 -24.44 -11.47
C LYS A 73 -7.66 -24.25 -10.82
N PRO A 74 -7.40 -23.12 -10.14
CA PRO A 74 -6.14 -22.95 -9.41
C PRO A 74 -6.01 -23.98 -8.28
N VAL A 75 -4.86 -24.63 -8.18
CA VAL A 75 -4.49 -25.56 -7.11
C VAL A 75 -3.34 -24.96 -6.34
N VAL A 76 -3.64 -24.42 -5.16
CA VAL A 76 -2.67 -23.67 -4.33
C VAL A 76 -1.98 -24.62 -3.36
N TYR A 77 -0.65 -24.60 -3.37
CA TYR A 77 0.21 -25.34 -2.45
C TYR A 77 0.90 -24.37 -1.50
N GLU A 78 0.87 -24.65 -0.20
CA GLU A 78 1.52 -23.83 0.82
C GLU A 78 2.29 -24.71 1.79
N SER A 79 3.54 -24.34 2.05
CA SER A 79 4.46 -25.14 2.87
C SER A 79 4.42 -24.79 4.35
N ARG A 80 3.91 -23.59 4.68
CA ARG A 80 3.95 -23.05 6.04
C ARG A 80 2.58 -22.54 6.48
N ARG A 81 2.14 -21.40 5.94
CA ARG A 81 0.92 -20.72 6.41
C ARG A 81 0.27 -19.90 5.31
N LEU A 82 -1.05 -19.85 5.32
CA LEU A 82 -1.82 -18.92 4.51
C LEU A 82 -1.43 -17.46 4.85
N GLY A 83 -1.49 -16.58 3.87
CA GLY A 83 -1.12 -15.16 3.99
C GLY A 83 0.38 -14.89 3.87
N GLY A 84 1.24 -15.88 4.15
CA GLY A 84 2.69 -15.75 4.01
C GLY A 84 3.24 -14.61 4.87
N ARG A 85 3.72 -13.53 4.25
CA ARG A 85 4.28 -12.35 4.93
C ARG A 85 3.25 -11.31 5.38
N LEU A 86 1.97 -11.54 5.10
CA LEU A 86 0.87 -10.81 5.75
C LEU A 86 0.35 -11.72 6.86
N HIS A 87 0.60 -11.33 8.11
CA HIS A 87 0.43 -12.22 9.25
C HIS A 87 0.08 -11.43 10.51
N SER A 88 -1.21 -11.45 10.82
CA SER A 88 -1.77 -10.92 12.06
C SER A 88 -1.86 -12.05 13.09
N GLU A 89 -1.12 -11.95 14.19
CA GLU A 89 -1.12 -12.93 15.28
C GLU A 89 -2.01 -12.43 16.44
N PRO A 90 -3.06 -13.17 16.84
CA PRO A 90 -3.93 -12.74 17.94
C PRO A 90 -3.26 -12.89 19.30
N PHE A 91 -3.53 -11.95 20.22
CA PHE A 91 -3.11 -12.08 21.61
C PHE A 91 -3.99 -13.06 22.38
N LYS A 92 -3.38 -13.91 23.22
CA LYS A 92 -4.13 -14.83 24.08
C LYS A 92 -4.93 -14.04 25.12
N GLY A 93 -6.24 -14.23 25.15
CA GLY A 93 -7.14 -13.61 26.13
C GLY A 93 -7.59 -12.19 25.78
N ALA A 94 -7.30 -11.67 24.58
CA ALA A 94 -7.78 -10.38 24.12
C ALA A 94 -8.42 -10.52 22.72
N GLU A 95 -9.74 -10.49 22.66
CA GLU A 95 -10.49 -10.60 21.41
C GLU A 95 -10.27 -9.36 20.53
N GLY A 96 -10.04 -9.57 19.24
CA GLY A 96 -9.82 -8.49 18.26
C GLY A 96 -8.46 -7.78 18.39
N VAL A 97 -7.61 -8.15 19.33
CA VAL A 97 -6.27 -7.58 19.50
C VAL A 97 -5.23 -8.47 18.84
N ILE A 98 -4.52 -7.90 17.87
CA ILE A 98 -3.52 -8.60 17.07
C ILE A 98 -2.16 -7.89 17.13
N ALA A 99 -1.10 -8.64 16.86
CA ALA A 99 0.21 -8.12 16.48
C ALA A 99 0.46 -8.41 14.99
N GLU A 100 0.79 -7.38 14.22
CA GLU A 100 1.24 -7.58 12.83
C GLU A 100 2.69 -8.04 12.82
N LEU A 101 2.93 -9.29 12.40
CA LEU A 101 4.26 -9.90 12.31
C LEU A 101 4.86 -9.79 10.90
N GLY A 102 4.25 -8.98 10.04
CA GLY A 102 4.57 -8.83 8.64
C GLY A 102 4.30 -7.42 8.12
N GLY A 103 3.66 -7.29 6.96
CA GLY A 103 3.22 -5.98 6.48
C GLY A 103 2.14 -5.38 7.39
N MET A 104 2.34 -4.15 7.87
CA MET A 104 1.46 -3.50 8.86
C MET A 104 1.01 -2.07 8.49
N ARG A 105 1.73 -1.41 7.59
CA ARG A 105 1.44 -0.05 7.13
C ARG A 105 1.52 -0.02 5.61
N PHE A 106 0.39 0.24 4.96
CA PHE A 106 0.25 0.17 3.52
C PHE A 106 -0.04 1.56 2.96
N PRO A 107 0.86 2.13 2.13
CA PRO A 107 0.67 3.49 1.61
C PRO A 107 -0.56 3.53 0.69
N ARG A 108 -1.33 4.62 0.76
CA ARG A 108 -2.55 4.80 -0.05
C ARG A 108 -2.28 4.77 -1.56
N SER A 109 -1.04 5.00 -1.97
CA SER A 109 -0.59 4.88 -3.36
C SER A 109 -0.65 3.44 -3.90
N SER A 110 -0.70 2.42 -3.05
CA SER A 110 -0.82 1.00 -3.44
C SER A 110 -2.25 0.64 -3.88
N THR A 111 -2.76 1.29 -4.93
CA THR A 111 -4.15 1.22 -5.37
C THR A 111 -4.61 -0.20 -5.72
N ALA A 112 -3.78 -1.00 -6.39
CA ALA A 112 -4.09 -2.41 -6.67
C ALA A 112 -4.22 -3.28 -5.39
N PHE A 113 -3.49 -2.97 -4.32
CA PHE A 113 -3.66 -3.64 -3.03
C PHE A 113 -4.99 -3.23 -2.39
N TYR A 114 -5.30 -1.94 -2.35
CA TYR A 114 -6.54 -1.43 -1.78
C TYR A 114 -7.79 -1.93 -2.54
N HIS A 115 -7.71 -2.15 -3.86
CA HIS A 115 -8.77 -2.80 -4.64
C HIS A 115 -9.27 -4.10 -3.99
N TYR A 116 -8.35 -4.96 -3.54
CA TYR A 116 -8.72 -6.24 -2.89
C TYR A 116 -9.17 -6.07 -1.44
N LEU A 117 -8.65 -5.08 -0.71
CA LEU A 117 -9.10 -4.79 0.65
C LEU A 117 -10.56 -4.32 0.63
N ASP A 118 -10.86 -3.36 -0.25
CA ASP A 118 -12.21 -2.82 -0.43
C ASP A 118 -13.19 -3.92 -0.87
N ARG A 119 -12.75 -4.79 -1.77
CA ARG A 119 -13.53 -5.95 -2.21
C ARG A 119 -13.87 -6.93 -1.08
N CYS A 120 -12.97 -7.08 -0.11
CA CYS A 120 -13.19 -7.90 1.08
C CYS A 120 -14.00 -7.17 2.16
N GLY A 121 -14.35 -5.89 1.97
CA GLY A 121 -15.03 -5.07 2.96
C GLY A 121 -14.19 -4.81 4.21
N LEU A 122 -12.86 -4.81 4.07
CA LEU A 122 -11.95 -4.61 5.20
C LEU A 122 -11.80 -3.13 5.53
N GLU A 123 -11.89 -2.80 6.81
CA GLU A 123 -11.67 -1.45 7.30
C GLU A 123 -10.17 -1.14 7.42
N THR A 124 -9.80 0.11 7.15
CA THR A 124 -8.44 0.62 7.36
C THR A 124 -8.48 1.92 8.16
N ARG A 125 -7.41 2.20 8.88
CA ARG A 125 -7.21 3.43 9.64
C ARG A 125 -5.80 3.96 9.43
N PRO A 126 -5.56 5.28 9.59
CA PRO A 126 -4.21 5.82 9.52
C PRO A 126 -3.28 5.11 10.50
N PHE A 127 -2.06 4.82 10.04
CA PHE A 127 -1.04 4.18 10.85
C PHE A 127 -0.31 5.25 11.69
N PRO A 128 -0.06 5.02 12.99
CA PRO A 128 0.60 5.99 13.87
C PRO A 128 2.11 6.08 13.57
N ASN A 129 2.47 6.66 12.44
CA ASN A 129 3.86 6.99 12.12
C ASN A 129 4.35 8.18 12.96
N PRO A 130 5.66 8.30 13.24
CA PRO A 130 6.21 9.47 13.93
C PRO A 130 5.77 10.78 13.28
N LEU A 131 5.39 11.77 14.10
CA LEU A 131 4.93 13.10 13.68
C LEU A 131 3.68 13.13 12.77
N ALA A 132 2.98 12.00 12.58
CA ALA A 132 1.71 11.97 11.89
C ALA A 132 0.58 12.56 12.78
N PRO A 133 -0.51 13.07 12.20
CA PRO A 133 -1.64 13.62 12.97
C PRO A 133 -2.22 12.67 14.03
N GLU A 134 -2.15 11.36 13.80
CA GLU A 134 -2.69 10.31 14.67
C GLU A 134 -1.69 9.85 15.75
N THR A 135 -0.49 10.42 15.75
CA THR A 135 0.59 10.13 16.71
C THR A 135 0.77 11.35 17.62
N PRO A 136 0.28 11.31 18.87
CA PRO A 136 0.27 12.48 19.77
C PRO A 136 1.66 13.05 20.05
N SER A 137 2.68 12.19 20.07
CA SER A 137 4.06 12.58 20.29
C SER A 137 5.06 11.55 19.78
N THR A 138 6.30 11.98 19.62
CA THR A 138 7.43 11.17 19.17
C THR A 138 8.61 11.43 20.10
N VAL A 139 9.28 10.35 20.51
CA VAL A 139 10.56 10.42 21.24
C VAL A 139 11.68 10.06 20.27
N ILE A 140 12.70 10.90 20.22
CA ILE A 140 13.93 10.69 19.46
C ILE A 140 15.05 10.56 20.49
N ASP A 141 15.69 9.40 20.55
CA ASP A 141 16.86 9.16 21.41
C ASP A 141 18.09 8.93 20.55
N LEU A 142 19.08 9.81 20.65
CA LEU A 142 20.32 9.76 19.89
C LEU A 142 21.50 10.03 20.83
N GLU A 143 22.45 9.11 20.88
CA GLU A 143 23.66 9.23 21.72
C GLU A 143 23.35 9.49 23.22
N GLY A 144 22.23 8.94 23.70
CA GLY A 144 21.76 9.14 25.08
C GLY A 144 21.14 10.52 25.35
N GLN A 145 20.93 11.33 24.30
CA GLN A 145 20.15 12.56 24.36
C GLN A 145 18.73 12.27 23.90
N THR A 146 17.77 12.49 24.79
CA THR A 146 16.36 12.25 24.53
C THR A 146 15.65 13.57 24.20
N LEU A 147 14.99 13.61 23.04
CA LEU A 147 14.13 14.69 22.59
C LEU A 147 12.68 14.19 22.51
N TYR A 148 11.78 14.86 23.22
CA TYR A 148 10.32 14.65 23.10
C TYR A 148 9.73 15.76 22.24
N VAL A 149 8.92 15.40 21.24
CA VAL A 149 8.22 16.35 20.37
C VAL A 149 6.79 15.91 20.12
N GLU A 150 5.89 16.88 20.05
CA GLU A 150 4.50 16.70 19.60
C GLU A 150 4.33 17.10 18.13
N ARG A 151 5.18 18.02 17.66
CA ARG A 151 5.06 18.63 16.33
C ARG A 151 6.41 18.74 15.63
N GLY A 152 6.42 18.64 14.30
CA GLY A 152 7.65 18.77 13.50
C GLY A 152 8.35 20.13 13.67
N SER A 153 7.62 21.18 14.02
CA SER A 153 8.19 22.51 14.33
C SER A 153 9.13 22.50 15.54
N GLU A 154 8.99 21.52 16.44
CA GLU A 154 9.77 21.39 17.68
C GLU A 154 11.07 20.61 17.48
N LEU A 155 11.29 20.06 16.29
CA LEU A 155 12.54 19.38 15.95
C LEU A 155 13.73 20.35 16.08
N SER A 156 14.88 19.78 16.47
CA SER A 156 16.15 20.51 16.55
C SER A 156 16.55 21.06 15.18
N PRO A 157 17.36 22.14 15.11
CA PRO A 157 17.87 22.67 13.86
C PRO A 157 18.55 21.60 12.99
N LEU A 158 19.37 20.74 13.59
CA LEU A 158 20.05 19.64 12.91
C LEU A 158 19.06 18.70 12.19
N LEU A 159 17.98 18.27 12.85
CA LEU A 159 17.01 17.36 12.23
C LEU A 159 16.22 18.04 11.10
N LYS A 160 15.98 19.35 11.20
CA LYS A 160 15.36 20.13 10.13
C LYS A 160 16.30 20.26 8.93
N GLU A 161 17.58 20.51 9.17
CA GLU A 161 18.63 20.57 8.13
C GLU A 161 18.77 19.23 7.39
N VAL A 162 18.72 18.09 8.12
CA VAL A 162 18.71 16.75 7.49
C VAL A 162 17.52 16.59 6.55
N GLY A 163 16.31 16.97 7.00
CA GLY A 163 15.10 16.91 6.17
C GLY A 163 15.18 17.79 4.92
N ALA A 164 15.71 19.02 5.06
CA ALA A 164 15.90 19.95 3.96
C ALA A 164 16.94 19.43 2.94
N ALA A 165 18.10 18.97 3.42
CA ALA A 165 19.15 18.42 2.56
C ALA A 165 18.69 17.17 1.81
N TRP A 166 17.88 16.31 2.45
CA TRP A 166 17.26 15.16 1.77
C TRP A 166 16.34 15.60 0.62
N HIS A 167 15.48 16.60 0.87
CA HIS A 167 14.59 17.11 -0.17
C HIS A 167 15.37 17.75 -1.33
N GLU A 168 16.38 18.56 -1.03
CA GLU A 168 17.26 19.16 -2.04
C GLU A 168 17.99 18.10 -2.89
N ALA A 169 18.50 17.04 -2.26
CA ALA A 169 19.16 15.95 -2.97
C ALA A 169 18.20 15.22 -3.92
N LEU A 170 16.97 14.95 -3.48
CA LEU A 170 15.95 14.33 -4.33
C LEU A 170 15.59 15.21 -5.53
N GLU A 171 15.42 16.52 -5.33
CA GLU A 171 15.11 17.41 -6.44
C GLU A 171 16.28 17.56 -7.42
N THR A 172 17.49 17.74 -6.89
CA THR A 172 18.69 18.00 -7.71
C THR A 172 19.08 16.79 -8.55
N HIS A 173 18.96 15.58 -8.00
CA HIS A 173 19.51 14.38 -8.63
C HIS A 173 18.45 13.45 -9.23
N ALA A 174 17.18 13.62 -8.89
CA ALA A 174 16.11 12.75 -9.37
C ALA A 174 14.88 13.50 -9.90
N SER A 175 14.93 14.84 -10.02
CA SER A 175 13.80 15.66 -10.49
C SER A 175 12.49 15.28 -9.79
N PHE A 176 12.56 15.06 -8.47
CA PHE A 176 11.54 14.37 -7.70
C PHE A 176 10.13 14.96 -7.86
N SER A 177 9.99 16.29 -7.83
CA SER A 177 8.71 16.96 -8.03
C SER A 177 8.14 16.76 -9.43
N ALA A 178 9.00 16.81 -10.47
CA ALA A 178 8.58 16.58 -11.85
C ALA A 178 8.13 15.13 -12.07
N MET A 179 8.91 14.17 -11.58
CA MET A 179 8.56 12.74 -11.58
C MET A 179 7.24 12.49 -10.83
N GLN A 180 7.05 13.06 -9.64
CA GLN A 180 5.77 12.94 -8.93
C GLN A 180 4.61 13.54 -9.71
N GLN A 181 4.82 14.67 -10.40
CA GLN A 181 3.78 15.28 -11.22
C GLN A 181 3.41 14.40 -12.41
N ALA A 182 4.39 13.80 -13.08
CA ALA A 182 4.17 12.86 -14.17
C ALA A 182 3.41 11.61 -13.69
N ILE A 183 3.78 11.06 -12.53
CA ILE A 183 3.08 9.94 -11.89
C ILE A 183 1.63 10.29 -11.54
N ARG A 184 1.38 11.47 -10.96
CA ARG A 184 0.01 11.93 -10.64
C ARG A 184 -0.86 11.95 -11.90
N LYS A 185 -0.34 12.56 -12.97
CA LYS A 185 -1.02 12.68 -14.27
C LYS A 185 -1.03 11.38 -15.09
N ARG A 186 -0.34 10.33 -14.64
CA ARG A 186 -0.06 9.10 -15.39
C ARG A 186 0.57 9.36 -16.77
N ASP A 187 1.43 10.37 -16.85
CA ASP A 187 2.11 10.76 -18.10
C ASP A 187 3.34 9.88 -18.34
N VAL A 188 3.17 8.80 -19.08
CA VAL A 188 4.23 7.81 -19.37
C VAL A 188 5.42 8.41 -20.14
N ALA A 189 5.22 9.50 -20.89
CA ALA A 189 6.31 10.11 -21.66
C ALA A 189 7.27 10.94 -20.78
N GLU A 190 6.78 11.39 -19.61
CA GLU A 190 7.49 12.24 -18.66
C GLU A 190 7.93 11.48 -17.39
N ILE A 191 7.65 10.18 -17.32
CA ILE A 191 8.17 9.23 -16.31
C ILE A 191 9.47 8.61 -16.83
#